data_AF-A0A0B4HPI3-F1
#
_entry.id   AF-A0A0B4HPI3-F1
#
_cell.length_a   1.000
_cell.length_b   1.000
_cell.length_c   1.000
_cell.angle_alpha   90.00
_cell.angle_beta   90.00
_cell.angle_gamma   90.00
#
_symmetry.space_group_name_H-M   'P 1'
#
loop_
_entity.id
_entity.type
_entity.pdbx_description
1 polymer ?
#
loop_
_entity_poly.entity_id
_entity_poly.type
_entity_poly.pdbx_seq_one_letter_code
_entity_poly.pdbx_strand_id
1 'polypeptide(L)'
;MPATSPNQTTVQRRQHDASNSIRRNGSLSSEGGAGYGYIIHQNNRPVLDGSGRLGPAEVFDAAANGALEGLWAAVGHPQATANEIVVCLDNLAAATGLRGTPSDSSQAAFLEFQDMALAHGNTTVRWIPGHTNIAGNEQADALAKAGCSRPAPPDALPTLAHLRRVARKQPREALTAWWTTAAPERYKPLKLKASTRCAPELATPRPALHHLLAARTHHGDFADYHRRFKHANARPTCSCGRPKEPKHLFYCRKMPPHHRLRLAPSPETAVNQALGKEFVKMADNCGFFEKICPRY
;
A
#
# COMPACT_ATOMS: atom_id res chain seq x y z
N MET A 1 -1.24 -35.69 48.65
CA MET A 1 -2.41 -35.25 47.85
C MET A 1 -2.71 -33.80 48.23
N PRO A 2 -2.41 -32.88 47.31
CA PRO A 2 -3.46 -32.02 46.77
C PRO A 2 -3.34 -31.81 45.25
N ALA A 3 -4.41 -31.26 44.70
CA ALA A 3 -4.75 -31.11 43.29
C ALA A 3 -3.75 -30.29 42.45
N THR A 4 -3.61 -30.68 41.19
CA THR A 4 -3.01 -29.85 40.12
C THR A 4 -3.91 -29.82 38.89
N SER A 5 -4.46 -28.65 38.64
CA SER A 5 -4.86 -28.10 37.33
C SER A 5 -4.72 -26.58 37.46
N PRO A 6 -4.55 -25.80 36.37
CA PRO A 6 -4.25 -26.15 34.98
C PRO A 6 -3.02 -25.37 34.43
N ASN A 7 -2.09 -26.03 33.72
CA ASN A 7 -1.05 -25.31 32.97
C ASN A 7 -1.41 -25.25 31.48
N GLN A 8 -1.56 -24.01 30.98
CA GLN A 8 -1.65 -23.63 29.56
C GLN A 8 -0.26 -23.59 28.88
N THR A 9 -0.23 -23.34 27.56
CA THR A 9 0.90 -22.89 26.65
C THR A 9 1.45 -24.01 25.73
N THR A 10 1.34 -23.96 24.39
CA THR A 10 2.09 -23.20 23.35
C THR A 10 3.63 -23.39 23.40
N VAL A 11 4.24 -23.69 22.23
CA VAL A 11 5.70 -23.91 21.97
C VAL A 11 6.31 -25.17 22.65
N GLN A 12 7.13 -25.91 21.90
CA GLN A 12 7.51 -27.33 22.11
C GLN A 12 7.98 -27.78 23.53
N ARG A 13 7.44 -28.91 24.02
CA ARG A 13 8.17 -30.10 24.57
C ARG A 13 7.22 -31.32 24.77
N ARG A 14 7.78 -32.54 24.57
CA ARG A 14 7.24 -33.95 24.54
C ARG A 14 6.06 -34.26 25.48
N GLN A 15 5.09 -35.15 25.19
CA GLN A 15 5.12 -36.58 24.80
C GLN A 15 3.76 -37.00 24.17
N HIS A 16 3.75 -37.94 23.20
CA HIS A 16 2.65 -38.85 22.75
C HIS A 16 1.24 -38.25 22.54
N ASP A 17 0.58 -38.25 21.38
CA ASP A 17 0.60 -39.12 20.21
C ASP A 17 0.25 -38.33 18.92
N ALA A 18 0.75 -38.83 17.80
CA ALA A 18 0.48 -38.51 16.39
C ALA A 18 -0.41 -37.27 16.04
N SER A 19 0.24 -36.16 15.64
CA SER A 19 -0.45 -35.01 15.00
C SER A 19 0.37 -34.52 13.80
N ASN A 20 -0.27 -34.42 12.65
CA ASN A 20 0.33 -33.92 11.40
C ASN A 20 0.14 -32.40 11.34
N SER A 21 1.21 -31.63 11.10
CA SER A 21 1.12 -30.16 10.99
C SER A 21 1.55 -29.71 9.60
N ILE A 22 0.75 -28.85 8.96
CA ILE A 22 0.99 -28.29 7.61
C ILE A 22 1.24 -26.79 7.77
N ARG A 23 2.28 -26.21 7.14
CA ARG A 23 2.58 -24.76 7.23
C ARG A 23 2.73 -24.11 5.85
N ARG A 24 2.22 -22.88 5.64
CA ARG A 24 2.07 -22.24 4.30
C ARG A 24 2.05 -20.72 4.25
N ASN A 25 2.79 -20.18 3.28
CA ASN A 25 2.84 -18.75 2.95
C ASN A 25 2.74 -18.51 1.42
N GLY A 26 2.36 -17.30 1.02
CA GLY A 26 2.35 -16.87 -0.38
C GLY A 26 3.43 -15.83 -0.66
N SER A 27 4.00 -15.82 -1.86
CA SER A 27 4.99 -14.81 -2.28
C SER A 27 4.68 -14.26 -3.68
N LEU A 28 5.22 -13.08 -4.03
CA LEU A 28 5.05 -12.43 -5.34
C LEU A 28 6.39 -12.30 -6.07
N SER A 29 6.42 -12.68 -7.36
CA SER A 29 7.58 -12.47 -8.23
C SER A 29 7.64 -11.05 -8.80
N SER A 30 8.81 -10.65 -9.32
CA SER A 30 9.02 -9.38 -10.05
C SER A 30 8.17 -9.27 -11.32
N GLU A 31 7.75 -10.40 -11.90
CA GLU A 31 6.83 -10.48 -13.04
C GLU A 31 5.36 -10.54 -12.61
N GLY A 32 5.06 -10.42 -11.31
CA GLY A 32 3.70 -10.38 -10.77
C GLY A 32 3.01 -11.74 -10.66
N GLY A 33 3.76 -12.84 -10.71
CA GLY A 33 3.25 -14.19 -10.44
C GLY A 33 3.26 -14.49 -8.95
N ALA A 34 2.13 -14.96 -8.39
CA ALA A 34 2.08 -15.40 -7.01
C ALA A 34 2.41 -16.89 -6.90
N GLY A 35 3.34 -17.23 -6.03
CA GLY A 35 3.75 -18.61 -5.74
C GLY A 35 3.24 -19.06 -4.38
N TYR A 36 2.84 -20.32 -4.27
CA TYR A 36 2.49 -20.96 -3.01
C TYR A 36 3.52 -22.05 -2.67
N GLY A 37 3.67 -22.30 -1.38
CA GLY A 37 4.52 -23.35 -0.84
C GLY A 37 3.88 -23.97 0.39
N TYR A 38 4.05 -25.28 0.55
CA TYR A 38 3.62 -25.98 1.75
C TYR A 38 4.65 -27.01 2.19
N ILE A 39 4.72 -27.22 3.50
CA ILE A 39 5.49 -28.29 4.09
C ILE A 39 4.68 -29.00 5.17
N ILE A 40 4.74 -30.33 5.16
CA ILE A 40 4.06 -31.22 6.09
C ILE A 40 5.10 -31.78 7.04
N HIS A 41 4.88 -31.54 8.33
CA HIS A 41 5.71 -32.06 9.41
C HIS A 41 4.93 -33.11 10.19
N GLN A 42 5.55 -34.26 10.42
CA GLN A 42 5.09 -35.30 11.31
C GLN A 42 6.18 -35.57 12.35
N ASN A 43 5.82 -35.62 13.64
CA ASN A 43 6.80 -35.83 14.72
C ASN A 43 8.00 -34.87 14.66
N ASN A 44 7.72 -33.60 14.30
CA ASN A 44 8.72 -32.54 14.12
C ASN A 44 9.78 -32.82 13.04
N ARG A 45 9.48 -33.70 12.08
CA ARG A 45 10.31 -33.97 10.90
C ARG A 45 9.52 -33.64 9.64
N PRO A 46 10.14 -33.00 8.64
CA PRO A 46 9.49 -32.82 7.34
C PRO A 46 9.29 -34.17 6.67
N VAL A 47 8.09 -34.41 6.15
CA VAL A 47 7.71 -35.67 5.49
C VAL A 47 7.39 -35.44 4.02
N LEU A 48 6.71 -34.33 3.71
CA LEU A 48 6.33 -33.98 2.36
C LEU A 48 6.35 -32.46 2.22
N ASP A 49 6.71 -31.99 1.04
CA ASP A 49 6.63 -30.60 0.67
C ASP A 49 6.12 -30.45 -0.76
N GLY A 50 5.70 -29.23 -1.09
CA GLY A 50 5.28 -28.89 -2.43
C GLY A 50 5.27 -27.40 -2.63
N SER A 51 5.34 -27.00 -3.89
CA SER A 51 5.26 -25.60 -4.31
C SER A 51 4.64 -25.50 -5.69
N GLY A 52 4.08 -24.35 -6.00
CA GLY A 52 3.48 -24.09 -7.30
C GLY A 52 3.35 -22.62 -7.57
N ARG A 53 2.99 -22.31 -8.82
CA ARG A 53 2.70 -20.95 -9.26
C ARG A 53 1.23 -20.87 -9.61
N LEU A 54 0.59 -19.77 -9.22
CA LEU A 54 -0.73 -19.42 -9.75
C LEU A 54 -0.57 -18.60 -11.04
N GLY A 55 -1.70 -18.38 -11.72
CA GLY A 55 -1.80 -17.32 -12.73
C GLY A 55 -1.57 -15.92 -12.14
N PRO A 56 -2.01 -14.86 -12.82
CA PRO A 56 -1.96 -13.51 -12.26
C PRO A 56 -2.81 -13.42 -10.98
N ALA A 57 -2.16 -13.44 -9.82
CA ALA A 57 -2.80 -13.62 -8.53
C ALA A 57 -2.11 -12.76 -7.45
N GLU A 58 -2.74 -12.61 -6.28
CA GLU A 58 -2.14 -11.94 -5.12
C GLU A 58 -1.61 -12.96 -4.09
N VAL A 59 -0.75 -12.52 -3.15
CA VAL A 59 -0.26 -13.35 -2.03
C VAL A 59 -1.40 -14.02 -1.27
N PHE A 60 -2.52 -13.32 -1.11
CA PHE A 60 -3.72 -13.85 -0.48
C PHE A 60 -4.27 -15.09 -1.20
N ASP A 61 -4.32 -15.06 -2.53
CA ASP A 61 -4.79 -16.17 -3.35
C ASP A 61 -3.82 -17.35 -3.27
N ALA A 62 -2.51 -17.07 -3.33
CA ALA A 62 -1.47 -18.08 -3.17
C ALA A 62 -1.52 -18.74 -1.78
N ALA A 63 -1.80 -17.98 -0.73
CA ALA A 63 -1.96 -18.54 0.61
C ALA A 63 -3.16 -19.51 0.66
N ALA A 64 -4.30 -19.16 0.06
CA ALA A 64 -5.49 -20.02 0.02
C ALA A 64 -5.30 -21.28 -0.84
N ASN A 65 -4.73 -21.16 -2.04
CA ASN A 65 -4.46 -22.30 -2.91
C ASN A 65 -3.37 -23.20 -2.34
N GLY A 66 -2.32 -22.57 -1.79
CA GLY A 66 -1.36 -23.27 -0.95
C GLY A 66 -2.10 -24.09 0.08
N ALA A 67 -3.03 -23.45 0.83
CA ALA A 67 -3.87 -24.02 1.90
C ALA A 67 -4.69 -25.25 1.51
N LEU A 68 -5.13 -25.32 0.27
CA LEU A 68 -5.80 -26.47 -0.29
C LEU A 68 -4.80 -27.59 -0.62
N GLU A 69 -3.75 -27.28 -1.39
CA GLU A 69 -2.82 -28.27 -1.97
C GLU A 69 -2.13 -29.16 -0.92
N GLY A 70 -1.42 -28.56 0.03
CA GLY A 70 -0.90 -29.30 1.19
C GLY A 70 -1.92 -30.00 2.11
N LEU A 71 -3.23 -29.68 2.10
CA LEU A 71 -4.25 -30.39 2.87
C LEU A 71 -4.63 -31.63 2.09
N TRP A 72 -4.79 -31.50 0.78
CA TRP A 72 -4.92 -32.63 -0.14
C TRP A 72 -3.75 -33.60 0.00
N ALA A 73 -2.52 -33.07 0.00
CA ALA A 73 -1.30 -33.84 0.19
C ALA A 73 -1.21 -34.48 1.59
N ALA A 74 -1.74 -33.82 2.61
CA ALA A 74 -1.77 -34.38 3.96
C ALA A 74 -2.83 -35.48 4.11
N VAL A 75 -4.04 -35.28 3.59
CA VAL A 75 -5.14 -36.25 3.64
C VAL A 75 -4.81 -37.48 2.80
N GLY A 76 -4.11 -37.31 1.67
CA GLY A 76 -3.61 -38.41 0.84
C GLY A 76 -2.44 -39.19 1.46
N HIS A 77 -1.88 -38.74 2.59
CA HIS A 77 -0.76 -39.42 3.23
C HIS A 77 -1.24 -40.71 3.95
N PRO A 78 -0.54 -41.85 3.87
CA PRO A 78 -1.00 -43.14 4.41
C PRO A 78 -1.34 -43.16 5.92
N GLN A 79 -0.83 -42.20 6.68
CA GLN A 79 -1.06 -42.06 8.13
C GLN A 79 -2.00 -40.90 8.48
N ALA A 80 -2.74 -40.34 7.51
CA ALA A 80 -3.57 -39.17 7.71
C ALA A 80 -4.84 -39.45 8.51
N THR A 81 -5.51 -40.58 8.24
CA THR A 81 -6.87 -40.88 8.70
C THR A 81 -7.04 -41.01 10.21
N ALA A 82 -5.94 -41.10 10.97
CA ALA A 82 -5.97 -41.23 12.43
C ALA A 82 -5.52 -39.96 13.17
N ASN A 83 -4.92 -38.98 12.50
CA ASN A 83 -4.19 -37.91 13.17
C ASN A 83 -4.89 -36.55 13.01
N GLU A 84 -4.80 -35.70 14.03
CA GLU A 84 -5.17 -34.29 13.90
C GLU A 84 -4.29 -33.63 12.82
N ILE A 85 -4.92 -32.87 11.92
CA ILE A 85 -4.24 -32.04 10.93
C ILE A 85 -4.31 -30.57 11.38
N VAL A 86 -3.16 -29.97 11.66
CA VAL A 86 -3.07 -28.54 12.00
C VAL A 86 -2.49 -27.74 10.84
N VAL A 87 -3.31 -26.96 10.15
CA VAL A 87 -2.92 -26.07 9.07
C VAL A 87 -2.53 -24.70 9.63
N CYS A 88 -1.27 -24.30 9.47
CA CYS A 88 -0.74 -23.02 9.90
C CYS A 88 -0.50 -22.09 8.71
N LEU A 89 -0.94 -20.82 8.81
CA LEU A 89 -0.67 -19.79 7.81
C LEU A 89 -0.23 -18.48 8.46
N ASP A 90 0.64 -17.73 7.80
CA ASP A 90 1.03 -16.39 8.24
C ASP A 90 0.11 -15.26 7.73
N ASN A 91 -0.68 -15.55 6.70
CA ASN A 91 -1.67 -14.63 6.16
C ASN A 91 -2.97 -14.71 6.98
N LEU A 92 -3.18 -13.74 7.87
CA LEU A 92 -4.35 -13.68 8.75
C LEU A 92 -5.67 -13.65 7.95
N ALA A 93 -5.72 -12.94 6.83
CA ALA A 93 -6.92 -12.87 6.01
C ALA A 93 -7.27 -14.24 5.40
N ALA A 94 -6.28 -14.96 4.87
CA ALA A 94 -6.48 -16.30 4.34
C ALA A 94 -6.85 -17.30 5.45
N ALA A 95 -6.16 -17.27 6.59
CA ALA A 95 -6.49 -18.11 7.75
C ALA A 95 -7.90 -17.85 8.28
N THR A 96 -8.39 -16.62 8.19
CA THR A 96 -9.77 -16.26 8.57
C THR A 96 -10.78 -16.77 7.54
N GLY A 97 -10.49 -16.62 6.24
CA GLY A 97 -11.34 -17.15 5.17
C GLY A 97 -11.49 -18.67 5.23
N LEU A 98 -10.41 -19.41 5.51
CA LEU A 98 -10.46 -20.88 5.63
C LEU A 98 -11.32 -21.36 6.81
N ARG A 99 -11.38 -20.58 7.90
CA ARG A 99 -12.16 -20.91 9.11
C ARG A 99 -13.63 -20.48 9.03
N GLY A 100 -13.97 -19.56 8.14
CA GLY A 100 -15.24 -18.86 8.15
C GLY A 100 -15.76 -18.63 6.75
N THR A 101 -16.20 -17.41 6.47
CA THR A 101 -16.77 -17.07 5.16
C THR A 101 -15.67 -17.00 4.09
N PRO A 102 -15.79 -17.79 3.00
CA PRO A 102 -14.90 -17.70 1.85
C PRO A 102 -14.85 -16.29 1.25
N SER A 103 -13.67 -15.87 0.81
CA SER A 103 -13.50 -14.62 0.06
C SER A 103 -14.00 -14.79 -1.38
N ASP A 104 -14.44 -13.68 -2.02
CA ASP A 104 -14.77 -13.68 -3.45
C ASP A 104 -13.57 -14.08 -4.34
N SER A 105 -12.34 -13.81 -3.89
CA SER A 105 -11.13 -14.19 -4.63
C SER A 105 -10.63 -15.54 -4.17
N SER A 106 -10.32 -16.42 -5.13
CA SER A 106 -9.96 -17.83 -4.87
C SER A 106 -11.05 -18.58 -4.08
N GLN A 107 -12.32 -18.23 -4.29
CA GLN A 107 -13.46 -18.81 -3.56
C GLN A 107 -13.51 -20.33 -3.66
N ALA A 108 -13.25 -20.89 -4.84
CA ALA A 108 -13.18 -22.34 -5.06
C ALA A 108 -12.17 -23.00 -4.11
N ALA A 109 -10.96 -22.44 -3.98
CA ALA A 109 -9.94 -22.97 -3.08
C ALA A 109 -10.37 -22.95 -1.60
N PHE A 110 -11.10 -21.92 -1.17
CA PHE A 110 -11.65 -21.86 0.20
C PHE A 110 -12.74 -22.90 0.43
N LEU A 111 -13.68 -23.02 -0.51
CA LEU A 111 -14.79 -23.98 -0.41
C LEU A 111 -14.28 -25.43 -0.43
N GLU A 112 -13.41 -25.76 -1.39
CA GLU A 112 -12.80 -27.09 -1.47
C GLU A 112 -11.96 -27.43 -0.24
N PHE A 113 -11.25 -26.45 0.32
CA PHE A 113 -10.53 -26.64 1.58
C PHE A 113 -11.48 -26.96 2.73
N GLN A 114 -12.59 -26.22 2.83
CA GLN A 114 -13.58 -26.42 3.90
C GLN A 114 -14.25 -27.77 3.78
N ASP A 115 -14.68 -28.16 2.57
CA ASP A 115 -15.28 -29.46 2.31
C ASP A 115 -14.32 -30.61 2.68
N MET A 116 -13.03 -30.47 2.34
CA MET A 116 -12.00 -31.45 2.67
C MET A 116 -11.68 -31.48 4.17
N ALA A 117 -11.62 -30.32 4.82
CA ALA A 117 -11.43 -30.22 6.25
C ALA A 117 -12.59 -30.86 7.02
N LEU A 118 -13.83 -30.65 6.56
CA LEU A 118 -15.04 -31.28 7.09
C LEU A 118 -15.05 -32.79 6.86
N ALA A 119 -14.71 -33.25 5.65
CA ALA A 119 -14.64 -34.67 5.32
C ALA A 119 -13.58 -35.42 6.15
N HIS A 120 -12.45 -34.77 6.45
CA HIS A 120 -11.43 -35.31 7.36
C HIS A 120 -11.89 -35.32 8.83
N GLY A 121 -12.70 -34.35 9.25
CA GLY A 121 -13.31 -34.28 10.58
C GLY A 121 -12.38 -33.82 11.72
N ASN A 122 -11.06 -33.91 11.56
CA ASN A 122 -10.08 -33.49 12.57
C ASN A 122 -9.01 -32.53 11.99
N THR A 123 -9.47 -31.46 11.35
CA THR A 123 -8.60 -30.44 10.73
C THR A 123 -8.79 -29.10 11.43
N THR A 124 -7.71 -28.50 11.94
CA THR A 124 -7.73 -27.18 12.56
C THR A 124 -6.86 -26.18 11.79
N VAL A 125 -7.33 -24.94 11.66
CA VAL A 125 -6.57 -23.84 11.03
C VAL A 125 -6.07 -22.89 12.11
N ARG A 126 -4.77 -22.58 12.10
CA ARG A 126 -4.12 -21.64 13.03
C ARG A 126 -3.40 -20.56 12.25
N TRP A 127 -3.59 -19.31 12.68
CA TRP A 127 -2.72 -18.23 12.24
C TRP A 127 -1.43 -18.25 13.06
N ILE A 128 -0.30 -18.03 12.40
CA ILE A 128 1.01 -17.86 13.03
C ILE A 128 1.64 -16.55 12.57
N PRO A 129 2.50 -15.90 13.36
CA PRO A 129 3.21 -14.73 12.88
C PRO A 129 4.23 -15.11 11.79
N GLY A 130 4.30 -14.29 10.74
CA GLY A 130 5.30 -14.41 9.68
C GLY A 130 6.65 -13.80 10.10
N HIS A 131 7.74 -14.29 9.50
CA HIS A 131 9.11 -13.78 9.71
C HIS A 131 9.61 -13.78 11.16
N THR A 132 9.12 -14.71 11.99
CA THR A 132 9.55 -14.87 13.39
C THR A 132 10.41 -16.11 13.61
N ASN A 133 11.16 -16.56 12.59
CA ASN A 133 12.06 -17.71 12.66
C ASN A 133 11.37 -19.03 13.06
N ILE A 134 10.09 -19.20 12.75
CA ILE A 134 9.40 -20.48 12.90
C ILE A 134 9.87 -21.37 11.76
N ALA A 135 10.71 -22.37 12.04
CA ALA A 135 11.42 -23.14 11.01
C ALA A 135 10.51 -23.65 9.87
N GLY A 136 9.36 -24.23 10.18
CA GLY A 136 8.44 -24.71 9.14
C GLY A 136 7.71 -23.59 8.38
N ASN A 137 7.54 -22.41 8.97
CA ASN A 137 7.02 -21.22 8.27
C ASN A 137 8.05 -20.70 7.27
N GLU A 138 9.32 -20.55 7.71
CA GLU A 138 10.41 -20.10 6.83
C GLU A 138 10.67 -21.08 5.67
N GLN A 139 10.53 -22.39 5.93
CA GLN A 139 10.59 -23.41 4.89
C GLN A 139 9.44 -23.25 3.88
N ALA A 140 8.21 -23.05 4.36
CA ALA A 140 7.05 -22.82 3.49
C ALA A 140 7.19 -21.52 2.68
N ASP A 141 7.75 -20.47 3.28
CA ASP A 141 8.11 -19.21 2.61
C ASP A 141 9.14 -19.42 1.50
N ALA A 142 10.20 -20.19 1.79
CA ALA A 142 11.23 -20.52 0.81
C ALA A 142 10.64 -21.32 -0.36
N LEU A 143 9.74 -22.27 -0.08
CA LEU A 143 9.00 -23.03 -1.09
C LEU A 143 8.04 -22.15 -1.89
N ALA A 144 7.37 -21.19 -1.25
CA ALA A 144 6.48 -20.25 -1.94
C ALA A 144 7.27 -19.34 -2.89
N LYS A 145 8.46 -18.89 -2.46
CA LYS A 145 9.41 -18.13 -3.29
C LYS A 145 9.95 -18.97 -4.45
N ALA A 146 10.27 -20.25 -4.21
CA ALA A 146 10.64 -21.16 -5.30
C ALA A 146 9.47 -21.40 -6.26
N GLY A 147 8.25 -21.49 -5.74
CA GLY A 147 7.01 -21.61 -6.50
C GLY A 147 6.77 -20.45 -7.46
N CYS A 148 7.15 -19.22 -7.09
CA CYS A 148 7.09 -18.07 -7.99
C CYS A 148 7.88 -18.25 -9.29
N SER A 149 8.96 -19.04 -9.25
CA SER A 149 9.83 -19.29 -10.41
C SER A 149 9.38 -20.48 -11.26
N ARG A 150 8.33 -21.21 -10.85
CA ARG A 150 7.78 -22.32 -11.63
C ARG A 150 7.01 -21.79 -12.86
N PRO A 151 6.87 -22.59 -13.92
CA PRO A 151 5.98 -22.26 -15.03
C PRO A 151 4.57 -21.99 -14.50
N ALA A 152 3.94 -20.91 -14.98
CA ALA A 152 2.54 -20.68 -14.68
C ALA A 152 1.70 -21.79 -15.33
N PRO A 153 0.56 -22.19 -14.72
CA PRO A 153 -0.34 -23.12 -15.36
C PRO A 153 -0.80 -22.58 -16.72
N PRO A 154 -0.89 -23.43 -17.76
CA PRO A 154 -1.43 -23.02 -19.05
C PRO A 154 -2.85 -22.49 -18.86
N ASP A 155 -3.20 -21.42 -19.58
CA ASP A 155 -4.53 -20.78 -19.55
C ASP A 155 -4.99 -20.28 -18.17
N ALA A 156 -4.05 -20.03 -17.24
CA ALA A 156 -4.39 -19.53 -15.91
C ALA A 156 -5.03 -18.14 -15.96
N LEU A 157 -6.31 -18.09 -15.55
CA LEU A 157 -7.06 -16.85 -15.43
C LEU A 157 -6.56 -15.99 -14.25
N PRO A 158 -6.64 -14.65 -14.35
CA PRO A 158 -6.31 -13.78 -13.25
C PRO A 158 -7.34 -13.91 -12.11
N THR A 159 -6.87 -13.82 -10.86
CA THR A 159 -7.77 -13.82 -9.70
C THR A 159 -8.52 -12.49 -9.58
N LEU A 160 -9.67 -12.51 -8.90
CA LEU A 160 -10.45 -11.29 -8.68
C LEU A 160 -9.66 -10.24 -7.87
N ALA A 161 -8.87 -10.66 -6.87
CA ALA A 161 -8.00 -9.76 -6.13
C ALA A 161 -6.96 -9.09 -7.04
N HIS A 162 -6.37 -9.84 -7.98
CA HIS A 162 -5.45 -9.31 -8.97
C HIS A 162 -6.13 -8.28 -9.89
N LEU A 163 -7.30 -8.62 -10.45
CA LEU A 163 -8.08 -7.70 -11.29
C LEU A 163 -8.44 -6.42 -10.54
N ARG A 164 -8.89 -6.52 -9.28
CA ARG A 164 -9.18 -5.37 -8.42
C ARG A 164 -7.92 -4.52 -8.15
N ARG A 165 -6.73 -5.11 -8.04
CA ARG A 165 -5.47 -4.35 -7.90
C ARG A 165 -5.13 -3.62 -9.20
N VAL A 166 -5.21 -4.30 -10.34
CA VAL A 166 -4.93 -3.74 -11.67
C VAL A 166 -5.88 -2.56 -11.97
N ALA A 167 -7.18 -2.74 -11.79
CA ALA A 167 -8.19 -1.70 -11.99
C ALA A 167 -7.95 -0.46 -11.11
N ARG A 168 -7.41 -0.63 -9.90
CA ARG A 168 -7.03 0.49 -9.02
C ARG A 168 -5.70 1.12 -9.42
N LYS A 169 -4.76 0.34 -9.96
CA LYS A 169 -3.40 0.78 -10.30
C LYS A 169 -3.37 1.55 -11.62
N GLN A 170 -4.00 1.03 -12.67
CA GLN A 170 -3.91 1.55 -14.04
C GLN A 170 -4.31 3.03 -14.17
N PRO A 171 -5.43 3.53 -13.59
CA PRO A 171 -5.79 4.94 -13.72
C PRO A 171 -4.76 5.87 -13.09
N ARG A 172 -4.07 5.43 -12.03
CA ARG A 172 -3.04 6.23 -11.35
C ARG A 172 -1.78 6.35 -12.19
N GLU A 173 -1.38 5.26 -12.82
CA GLU A 173 -0.24 5.22 -13.74
C GLU A 173 -0.53 6.01 -15.01
N ALA A 174 -1.71 5.83 -15.59
CA ALA A 174 -2.17 6.59 -16.76
C ALA A 174 -2.19 8.09 -16.46
N LEU A 175 -2.73 8.51 -15.31
CA LEU A 175 -2.72 9.92 -14.90
C LEU A 175 -1.30 10.46 -14.71
N THR A 176 -0.41 9.67 -14.11
CA THR A 176 0.99 10.07 -13.90
C THR A 176 1.73 10.22 -15.23
N ALA A 177 1.56 9.26 -16.15
CA ALA A 177 2.16 9.28 -17.47
C ALA A 177 1.60 10.40 -18.36
N TRP A 178 0.30 10.66 -18.29
CA TRP A 178 -0.30 11.82 -18.97
C TRP A 178 0.25 13.14 -18.41
N TRP A 179 0.43 13.25 -17.10
CA TRP A 179 0.91 14.48 -16.49
C TRP A 179 2.34 14.84 -16.88
N THR A 180 3.22 13.86 -17.14
CA THR A 180 4.59 14.17 -17.57
C THR A 180 4.64 14.86 -18.93
N THR A 181 3.67 14.62 -19.80
CA THR A 181 3.60 15.20 -21.15
C THR A 181 2.65 16.38 -21.26
N ALA A 182 1.52 16.35 -20.54
CA ALA A 182 0.47 17.37 -20.62
C ALA A 182 0.60 18.49 -19.58
N ALA A 183 1.49 18.37 -18.59
CA ALA A 183 1.69 19.43 -17.60
C ALA A 183 2.09 20.75 -18.28
N PRO A 184 1.38 21.86 -18.01
CA PRO A 184 1.76 23.17 -18.54
C PRO A 184 3.22 23.50 -18.19
N GLU A 185 3.98 24.13 -19.10
CA GLU A 185 5.39 24.48 -18.87
C GLU A 185 5.61 25.19 -17.53
N ARG A 186 4.71 26.10 -17.18
CA ARG A 186 4.72 26.84 -15.90
C ARG A 186 4.63 25.95 -14.65
N TYR A 187 4.06 24.75 -14.74
CA TYR A 187 3.89 23.84 -13.61
C TYR A 187 5.08 22.87 -13.46
N LYS A 188 5.87 22.66 -14.51
CA LYS A 188 7.03 21.75 -14.46
C LYS A 188 8.06 22.17 -13.39
N PRO A 189 8.45 23.46 -13.27
CA PRO A 189 9.38 23.88 -12.22
C PRO A 189 8.85 23.71 -10.80
N LEU A 190 7.52 23.72 -10.63
CA LEU A 190 6.85 23.61 -9.33
C LEU A 190 6.83 22.17 -8.80
N LYS A 191 7.21 21.19 -9.63
CA LYS A 191 7.23 19.75 -9.28
C LYS A 191 5.88 19.26 -8.73
N LEU A 192 4.78 19.82 -9.23
CA LEU A 192 3.43 19.38 -8.89
C LEU A 192 3.19 17.99 -9.48
N LYS A 193 2.64 17.08 -8.66
CA LYS A 193 2.29 15.72 -9.10
C LYS A 193 0.79 15.66 -9.35
N ALA A 194 0.38 15.07 -10.47
CA ALA A 194 -1.00 14.65 -10.62
C ALA A 194 -1.27 13.45 -9.69
N SER A 195 -2.44 13.45 -9.06
CA SER A 195 -2.85 12.43 -8.11
C SER A 195 -4.35 12.22 -8.21
N THR A 196 -4.79 10.97 -8.11
CA THR A 196 -6.22 10.62 -7.92
C THR A 196 -6.67 10.75 -6.47
N ARG A 197 -5.73 11.00 -5.54
CA ARG A 197 -6.03 11.25 -4.13
C ARG A 197 -6.30 12.72 -3.89
N CYS A 198 -7.09 13.01 -2.86
CA CYS A 198 -7.28 14.36 -2.35
C CYS A 198 -5.91 15.02 -2.05
N ALA A 199 -5.66 16.19 -2.62
CA ALA A 199 -4.43 16.93 -2.40
C ALA A 199 -4.40 17.50 -0.97
N PRO A 200 -3.27 17.42 -0.25
CA PRO A 200 -3.19 17.92 1.12
C PRO A 200 -3.51 19.42 1.23
N GLU A 201 -3.29 20.19 0.16
CA GLU A 201 -3.64 21.61 0.12
C GLU A 201 -5.14 21.85 0.24
N LEU A 202 -6.01 20.89 -0.08
CA LEU A 202 -7.45 21.00 0.12
C LEU A 202 -7.86 20.99 1.60
N ALA A 203 -6.98 20.56 2.51
CA ALA A 203 -7.19 20.68 3.95
C ALA A 203 -6.85 22.08 4.49
N THR A 204 -6.31 22.98 3.66
CA THR A 204 -5.93 24.33 4.11
C THR A 204 -7.13 25.28 4.16
N PRO A 205 -7.09 26.34 4.99
CA PRO A 205 -8.16 27.33 5.03
C PRO A 205 -8.43 27.94 3.65
N ARG A 206 -9.72 28.16 3.33
CA ARG A 206 -10.17 28.67 2.02
C ARG A 206 -9.43 29.94 1.56
N PRO A 207 -9.14 30.95 2.41
CA PRO A 207 -8.36 32.11 1.99
C PRO A 207 -6.94 31.76 1.52
N ALA A 208 -6.23 30.93 2.27
CA ALA A 208 -4.87 30.51 1.93
C ALA A 208 -4.84 29.65 0.66
N LEU A 209 -5.78 28.71 0.52
CA LEU A 209 -5.96 27.91 -0.68
C LEU A 209 -6.20 28.80 -1.91
N HIS A 210 -7.03 29.84 -1.79
CA HIS A 210 -7.24 30.79 -2.87
C HIS A 210 -5.93 31.44 -3.30
N HIS A 211 -5.10 31.94 -2.38
CA HIS A 211 -3.86 32.60 -2.75
C HIS A 211 -2.85 31.64 -3.40
N LEU A 212 -2.81 30.39 -2.92
CA LEU A 212 -1.99 29.34 -3.53
C LEU A 212 -2.40 29.05 -4.97
N LEU A 213 -3.71 28.81 -5.19
CA LEU A 213 -4.24 28.54 -6.53
C LEU A 213 -4.01 29.72 -7.46
N ALA A 214 -4.24 30.96 -6.98
CA ALA A 214 -3.96 32.16 -7.74
C ALA A 214 -2.48 32.24 -8.14
N ALA A 215 -1.55 32.04 -7.20
CA ALA A 215 -0.13 32.10 -7.48
C ALA A 215 0.36 30.99 -8.43
N ARG A 216 -0.17 29.76 -8.32
CA ARG A 216 0.15 28.68 -9.27
C ARG A 216 -0.40 28.97 -10.66
N THR A 217 -1.67 29.36 -10.74
CA THR A 217 -2.39 29.55 -12.01
C THR A 217 -2.10 30.91 -12.68
N HIS A 218 -1.51 31.86 -11.95
CA HIS A 218 -1.33 33.26 -12.33
C HIS A 218 -2.66 34.02 -12.52
N HIS A 219 -3.76 33.48 -12.01
CA HIS A 219 -5.08 34.09 -12.05
C HIS A 219 -5.45 34.60 -10.65
N GLY A 220 -5.18 35.87 -10.41
CA GLY A 220 -5.46 36.53 -9.14
C GLY A 220 -5.09 38.00 -9.18
N ASP A 221 -4.96 38.58 -7.99
CA ASP A 221 -4.60 39.98 -7.81
C ASP A 221 -3.11 40.24 -8.12
N PHE A 222 -2.78 40.19 -9.41
CA PHE A 222 -1.44 40.39 -9.94
C PHE A 222 -1.43 41.48 -11.01
N ALA A 223 -0.36 42.27 -11.04
CA ALA A 223 -0.20 43.38 -11.96
C ALA A 223 -0.34 42.96 -13.43
N ASP A 224 0.20 41.81 -13.80
CA ASP A 224 0.11 41.28 -15.16
C ASP A 224 -1.31 40.89 -15.56
N TYR A 225 -2.02 40.20 -14.65
CA TYR A 225 -3.42 39.83 -14.85
C TYR A 225 -4.31 41.06 -15.03
N HIS A 226 -4.22 42.05 -14.13
CA HIS A 226 -5.03 43.26 -14.24
C HIS A 226 -4.72 44.10 -15.48
N ARG A 227 -3.45 44.18 -15.91
CA ARG A 227 -3.07 44.86 -17.16
C ARG A 227 -3.65 44.14 -18.38
N ARG A 228 -3.53 42.81 -18.44
CA ARG A 228 -4.05 42.00 -19.56
C ARG A 228 -5.55 42.16 -19.74
N PHE A 229 -6.32 42.22 -18.65
CA PHE A 229 -7.78 42.33 -18.67
C PHE A 229 -8.31 43.77 -18.50
N LYS A 230 -7.42 44.77 -18.45
CA LYS A 230 -7.76 46.21 -18.36
C LYS A 230 -8.69 46.55 -17.19
N HIS A 231 -8.42 46.00 -16.01
CA HIS A 231 -9.19 46.32 -14.81
C HIS A 231 -8.88 47.73 -14.30
N ALA A 232 -9.84 48.65 -14.38
CA ALA A 232 -9.65 50.07 -14.05
C ALA A 232 -9.39 50.36 -12.56
N ASN A 233 -10.00 49.58 -11.67
CA ASN A 233 -9.98 49.83 -10.22
C ASN A 233 -9.02 48.90 -9.45
N ALA A 234 -8.11 48.22 -10.14
CA ALA A 234 -7.16 47.33 -9.49
C ALA A 234 -5.96 48.10 -8.95
N ARG A 235 -5.46 47.76 -7.75
CA ARG A 235 -4.13 48.22 -7.33
C ARG A 235 -3.09 47.18 -7.71
N PRO A 236 -2.31 47.40 -8.79
CA PRO A 236 -1.34 46.43 -9.26
C PRO A 236 -0.07 46.39 -8.41
N THR A 237 0.07 47.24 -7.39
CA THR A 237 1.27 47.37 -6.57
C THR A 237 1.02 46.94 -5.13
N CYS A 238 2.01 46.28 -4.54
CA CYS A 238 2.06 45.98 -3.12
C CYS A 238 2.34 47.27 -2.33
N SER A 239 2.03 47.29 -1.02
CA SER A 239 2.42 48.41 -0.14
C SER A 239 3.94 48.62 -0.07
N CYS A 240 4.73 47.64 -0.51
CA CYS A 240 6.17 47.78 -0.70
C CYS A 240 6.55 48.48 -2.02
N GLY A 241 5.60 49.00 -2.80
CA GLY A 241 5.83 49.75 -4.04
C GLY A 241 6.22 48.92 -5.26
N ARG A 242 6.39 47.60 -5.15
CA ARG A 242 6.63 46.71 -6.30
C ARG A 242 5.32 46.19 -6.90
N PRO A 243 5.29 45.84 -8.19
CA PRO A 243 4.16 45.13 -8.79
C PRO A 243 3.81 43.85 -8.03
N LYS A 244 2.52 43.56 -7.90
CA LYS A 244 2.01 42.30 -7.36
C LYS A 244 2.31 41.18 -8.36
N GLU A 245 3.12 40.22 -7.93
CA GLU A 245 3.50 39.04 -8.72
C GLU A 245 3.18 37.75 -7.94
N PRO A 246 2.96 36.61 -8.61
CA PRO A 246 2.72 35.33 -7.96
C PRO A 246 3.78 34.93 -6.92
N LYS A 247 5.03 35.30 -7.19
CA LYS A 247 6.20 35.00 -6.35
C LYS A 247 6.52 36.12 -5.36
N HIS A 248 5.74 37.21 -5.33
CA HIS A 248 6.08 38.43 -4.60
C HIS A 248 6.21 38.22 -3.09
N LEU A 249 5.42 37.30 -2.52
CA LEU A 249 5.49 36.88 -1.12
C LEU A 249 6.93 36.51 -0.70
N PHE A 250 7.72 35.89 -1.59
CA PHE A 250 9.07 35.41 -1.28
C PHE A 250 10.15 36.51 -1.31
N TYR A 251 9.86 37.65 -1.94
CA TYR A 251 10.84 38.71 -2.20
C TYR A 251 10.41 40.11 -1.75
N CYS A 252 9.24 40.23 -1.11
CA CYS A 252 8.74 41.51 -0.64
C CYS A 252 9.65 42.08 0.45
N ARG A 253 10.11 43.33 0.28
CA ARG A 253 11.00 44.01 1.24
C ARG A 253 10.37 44.23 2.62
N LYS A 254 9.04 44.26 2.70
CA LYS A 254 8.29 44.39 3.95
C LYS A 254 8.11 43.04 4.69
N MET A 255 8.60 41.94 4.13
CA MET A 255 8.60 40.64 4.82
C MET A 255 9.57 40.67 6.01
N PRO A 256 9.11 40.24 7.22
CA PRO A 256 9.98 40.10 8.38
C PRO A 256 11.18 39.19 8.07
N PRO A 257 12.41 39.52 8.52
CA PRO A 257 13.61 38.75 8.20
C PRO A 257 13.50 37.24 8.49
N HIS A 258 12.83 36.87 9.60
CA HIS A 258 12.65 35.46 10.00
C HIS A 258 11.65 34.68 9.12
N HIS A 259 10.84 35.37 8.32
CA HIS A 259 9.92 34.76 7.34
C HIS A 259 10.47 34.75 5.91
N ARG A 260 11.69 35.29 5.67
CA ARG A 260 12.27 35.34 4.33
C ARG A 260 12.76 33.96 3.91
N LEU A 261 12.37 33.54 2.71
CA LEU A 261 12.81 32.27 2.13
C LEU A 261 14.32 32.29 1.90
N ARG A 262 15.01 31.21 2.27
CA ARG A 262 16.42 31.01 1.90
C ARG A 262 16.50 30.72 0.40
N LEU A 263 17.25 31.55 -0.33
CA LEU A 263 17.34 31.50 -1.80
C LEU A 263 18.47 30.61 -2.33
N ALA A 264 19.15 29.84 -1.47
CA ALA A 264 20.20 28.90 -1.86
C ALA A 264 19.60 27.52 -2.22
N PRO A 265 20.15 26.80 -3.22
CA PRO A 265 21.30 27.15 -4.07
C PRO A 265 20.94 28.09 -5.23
N SER A 266 19.66 28.17 -5.64
CA SER A 266 19.19 29.18 -6.60
C SER A 266 17.84 29.78 -6.19
N PRO A 267 17.64 31.10 -6.35
CA PRO A 267 16.39 31.77 -5.97
C PRO A 267 15.17 31.17 -6.66
N GLU A 268 15.31 30.85 -7.95
CA GLU A 268 14.23 30.28 -8.75
C GLU A 268 13.80 28.90 -8.24
N THR A 269 14.76 28.00 -7.97
CA THR A 269 14.46 26.66 -7.47
C THR A 269 13.80 26.72 -6.10
N ALA A 270 14.34 27.55 -5.20
CA ALA A 270 13.81 27.72 -3.85
C ALA A 270 12.35 28.21 -3.90
N VAL A 271 12.07 29.23 -4.71
CA VAL A 271 10.71 29.76 -4.82
C VAL A 271 9.74 28.80 -5.51
N ASN A 272 10.17 28.10 -6.55
CA ASN A 272 9.31 27.12 -7.20
C ASN A 272 8.97 25.96 -6.26
N GLN A 273 9.94 25.52 -5.44
CA GLN A 273 9.71 24.52 -4.39
C GLN A 273 8.77 25.03 -3.29
N ALA A 274 8.97 26.26 -2.83
CA ALA A 274 8.12 26.86 -1.80
C ALA A 274 6.69 27.08 -2.32
N LEU A 275 6.51 27.50 -3.57
CA LEU A 275 5.20 27.58 -4.22
C LEU A 275 4.55 26.20 -4.42
N GLY A 276 5.37 25.15 -4.54
CA GLY A 276 4.94 23.77 -4.62
C GLY A 276 4.49 23.17 -3.29
N LYS A 277 5.05 23.57 -2.14
CA LYS A 277 4.83 22.86 -0.86
C LYS A 277 4.67 23.73 0.40
N GLU A 278 5.24 24.92 0.45
CA GLU A 278 5.40 25.70 1.70
C GLU A 278 4.63 27.02 1.71
N PHE A 279 4.04 27.40 0.57
CA PHE A 279 3.40 28.70 0.37
C PHE A 279 2.34 29.03 1.41
N VAL A 280 1.42 28.11 1.71
CA VAL A 280 0.33 28.34 2.66
C VAL A 280 0.88 28.60 4.06
N LYS A 281 1.76 27.72 4.54
CA LYS A 281 2.42 27.87 5.84
C LYS A 281 3.13 29.21 5.96
N MET A 282 3.82 29.64 4.90
CA MET A 282 4.54 30.89 4.91
C MET A 282 3.60 32.11 4.88
N ALA A 283 2.57 32.07 4.03
CA ALA A 283 1.58 33.14 3.90
C ALA A 283 0.81 33.39 5.20
N ASP A 284 0.40 32.31 5.87
CA ASP A 284 -0.35 32.37 7.13
C ASP A 284 0.51 32.93 8.27
N ASN A 285 1.73 32.43 8.44
CA ASN A 285 2.62 32.85 9.53
C ASN A 285 3.00 34.33 9.48
N CYS A 286 3.13 34.91 8.29
CA CYS A 286 3.52 36.31 8.11
C CYS A 286 2.33 37.26 7.90
N GLY A 287 1.10 36.76 7.78
CA GLY A 287 -0.10 37.55 7.50
C GLY A 287 0.03 38.40 6.23
N PHE A 288 0.77 37.92 5.22
CA PHE A 288 1.19 38.74 4.08
C PHE A 288 0.01 39.35 3.33
N PHE A 289 -0.99 38.54 3.01
CA PHE A 289 -2.16 38.95 2.25
C PHE A 289 -3.19 39.75 3.06
N GLU A 290 -2.96 39.93 4.36
CA GLU A 290 -3.80 40.74 5.24
C GLU A 290 -3.13 42.08 5.58
N LYS A 291 -1.83 42.04 5.91
CA LYS A 291 -1.11 43.19 6.49
C LYS A 291 -0.17 43.89 5.53
N ILE A 292 0.46 43.15 4.60
CA ILE A 292 1.56 43.67 3.77
C ILE A 292 1.08 43.96 2.35
N CYS A 293 0.41 43.00 1.73
CA CYS A 293 -0.09 43.05 0.37
C CYS A 293 -1.56 42.63 0.37
N PRO A 294 -2.45 43.45 0.98
CA PRO A 294 -3.87 43.17 0.95
C PRO A 294 -4.38 43.16 -0.49
N ARG A 295 -5.50 42.46 -0.69
CA ARG A 295 -6.35 42.70 -1.86
C ARG A 295 -6.82 44.15 -1.86
N TYR A 296 -7.44 44.58 -2.95
CA TYR A 296 -7.70 45.97 -3.34
C TYR A 296 -6.52 46.54 -4.10
#